data_AF-A0A6B2JER4-F1
#
_entry.id   AF-A0A6B2JER4-F1
#
_cell.length_a   1.000
_cell.length_b   1.000
_cell.length_c   1.000
_cell.angle_alpha   90.00
_cell.angle_beta   90.00
_cell.angle_gamma   90.00
#
_symmetry.space_group_name_H-M   'P 1'
#
loop_
_entity.id
_entity.type
_entity.pdbx_description
1 polymer ?
#
loop_
_entity_poly.entity_id
_entity_poly.type
_entity_poly.pdbx_seq_one_letter_code
_entity_poly.pdbx_strand_id
1 'polypeptide(L)'
;VFADACSRVLAMTLPLTVDYRLLQTGSAQLTLIADCELWMLEHCREALNALFIRQDIAVGQLIWSLEPQTVPVSFTAKRRRIVRQWGRE
;
A
#
# COMPACT_ATOMS: atom_id res chain seq x y z
N VAL A 1 7.39 -11.88 4.53
CA VAL A 1 6.02 -12.16 5.02
C VAL A 1 5.10 -10.95 4.93
N PHE A 2 5.36 -9.84 5.63
CA PHE A 2 4.42 -8.68 5.62
C PHE A 2 4.15 -8.10 4.22
N ALA A 3 5.20 -7.88 3.44
CA ALA A 3 5.06 -7.38 2.07
C ALA A 3 4.29 -8.35 1.15
N ASP A 4 4.43 -9.66 1.34
CA ASP A 4 3.74 -10.64 0.50
C ASP A 4 2.22 -10.62 0.75
N ALA A 5 1.82 -10.60 2.03
CA ALA A 5 0.42 -10.54 2.41
C ALA A 5 -0.27 -9.25 1.91
N CYS A 6 0.39 -8.09 2.04
CA CYS A 6 -0.13 -6.83 1.49
C CYS A 6 -0.21 -6.87 -0.05
N SER A 7 0.80 -7.45 -0.71
CA SER A 7 0.81 -7.59 -2.17
C SER A 7 -0.34 -8.45 -2.66
N ARG A 8 -0.69 -9.51 -1.93
CA ARG A 8 -1.79 -10.41 -2.26
C ARG A 8 -3.14 -9.72 -2.11
N VAL A 9 -3.35 -8.98 -1.01
CA VAL A 9 -4.57 -8.18 -0.81
C VAL A 9 -4.74 -7.16 -1.94
N LEU A 10 -3.68 -6.41 -2.25
CA LEU A 10 -3.69 -5.39 -3.31
C LEU A 10 -3.95 -6.00 -4.69
N ALA A 11 -3.39 -7.18 -4.98
CA ALA A 11 -3.66 -7.89 -6.23
C ALA A 11 -5.10 -8.45 -6.34
N MET A 12 -5.81 -8.61 -5.21
CA MET A 12 -7.21 -9.04 -5.19
C MET A 12 -8.18 -7.86 -5.29
N THR A 13 -7.79 -6.68 -4.81
CA THR A 13 -8.64 -5.48 -4.78
C THR A 13 -8.44 -4.58 -6.00
N LEU A 14 -7.22 -4.51 -6.54
CA LEU A 14 -6.90 -3.69 -7.70
C LEU A 14 -6.95 -4.49 -9.01
N PRO A 15 -7.27 -3.83 -10.13
CA PRO A 15 -7.10 -4.43 -11.45
C PRO A 15 -5.63 -4.81 -11.69
N LEU A 16 -5.39 -5.94 -12.38
CA LEU A 16 -4.04 -6.40 -12.71
C LEU A 16 -3.25 -5.40 -13.58
N THR A 17 -3.92 -4.46 -14.23
CA THR A 17 -3.32 -3.43 -15.08
C THR A 17 -2.89 -2.19 -14.31
N VAL A 18 -3.34 -2.02 -13.05
CA VAL A 18 -3.04 -0.84 -12.25
C VAL A 18 -1.72 -1.05 -11.51
N ASP A 19 -0.80 -0.11 -11.71
CA ASP A 19 0.42 -0.04 -10.93
C ASP A 19 0.14 0.61 -9.57
N TYR A 20 0.71 0.03 -8.52
CA TYR A 20 0.55 0.52 -7.14
C TYR A 20 1.88 0.54 -6.40
N ARG A 21 1.96 1.44 -5.41
CA ARG A 21 3.03 1.50 -4.41
C ARG A 21 2.43 1.68 -3.03
N LEU A 22 2.83 0.80 -2.12
CA LEU A 22 2.57 0.96 -0.70
C LEU A 22 3.89 1.36 -0.03
N LEU A 23 3.96 2.58 0.45
CA LEU A 23 5.11 3.13 1.16
C LEU A 23 4.83 3.12 2.65
N GLN A 24 5.78 2.65 3.44
CA GLN A 24 5.77 2.81 4.89
C GLN A 24 6.86 3.82 5.24
N THR A 25 6.47 5.07 5.49
CA THR A 25 7.38 6.20 5.77
C THR A 25 7.74 6.33 7.25
N GLY A 26 7.01 5.67 8.14
CA GLY A 26 7.29 5.60 9.56
C GLY A 26 6.62 4.38 10.21
N SER A 27 6.75 4.26 11.54
CA SER A 27 6.25 3.09 12.28
C SER A 27 4.74 2.86 12.11
N ALA A 28 3.97 3.94 11.95
CA ALA A 28 2.52 3.90 11.76
C ALA A 28 2.03 4.69 10.53
N GLN A 29 2.93 5.16 9.67
CA GLN A 29 2.56 5.95 8.49
C GLN A 29 2.61 5.08 7.24
N LEU A 30 1.47 4.99 6.56
CA LEU A 30 1.31 4.20 5.35
C LEU A 30 0.73 5.09 4.25
N THR A 31 1.40 5.08 3.10
CA THR A 31 0.95 5.80 1.90
C THR A 31 0.64 4.78 0.82
N LEU A 32 -0.59 4.79 0.31
CA LEU A 32 -1.00 3.97 -0.82
C LEU A 32 -1.18 4.87 -2.05
N ILE A 33 -0.37 4.59 -3.06
CA ILE A 33 -0.34 5.30 -4.34
C ILE A 33 -0.75 4.31 -5.42
N ALA A 34 -1.75 4.62 -6.23
CA ALA A 34 -2.05 3.83 -7.42
C ALA A 34 -2.72 4.69 -8.50
N ASP A 35 -2.58 4.24 -9.75
CA ASP A 35 -3.24 4.84 -10.90
C ASP A 35 -4.71 4.38 -10.98
N CYS A 36 -5.50 4.78 -10.00
CA CYS A 36 -6.93 4.50 -9.93
C CYS A 36 -7.67 5.56 -9.11
N GLU A 37 -8.99 5.51 -9.14
CA GLU A 37 -9.84 6.43 -8.40
C GLU A 37 -9.71 6.25 -6.88
N LEU A 38 -9.96 7.34 -6.16
CA LEU A 38 -9.84 7.38 -4.69
C LEU A 38 -10.67 6.31 -3.99
N TRP A 39 -11.89 6.03 -4.46
CA TRP A 39 -12.77 5.02 -3.87
C TRP A 39 -12.16 3.61 -3.91
N MET A 40 -11.36 3.32 -4.94
CA MET A 40 -10.64 2.06 -5.09
C MET A 40 -9.49 1.98 -4.09
N LEU A 41 -8.78 3.09 -3.86
CA LEU A 41 -7.75 3.19 -2.83
C LEU A 41 -8.32 3.03 -1.43
N GLU A 42 -9.48 3.61 -1.14
CA GLU A 42 -10.20 3.42 0.12
C GLU A 42 -10.58 1.96 0.32
N HIS A 43 -11.07 1.29 -0.72
CA HIS A 43 -11.37 -0.14 -0.66
C HIS A 43 -10.12 -0.98 -0.35
N CYS A 44 -8.98 -0.65 -0.97
CA CYS A 44 -7.70 -1.28 -0.68
C CYS A 44 -7.24 -1.03 0.77
N ARG A 45 -7.41 0.19 1.27
CA ARG A 45 -7.10 0.55 2.66
C ARG A 45 -7.89 -0.30 3.65
N GLU A 46 -9.18 -0.46 3.44
CA GLU A 46 -10.04 -1.28 4.31
C GLU A 46 -9.62 -2.75 4.29
N ALA A 47 -9.30 -3.29 3.10
CA ALA A 47 -8.82 -4.67 2.98
C ALA A 47 -7.46 -4.88 3.67
N LEU A 48 -6.55 -3.90 3.59
CA LEU A 48 -5.28 -3.92 4.31
C LEU A 48 -5.48 -3.79 5.82
N ASN A 49 -6.38 -2.92 6.28
CA ASN A 49 -6.74 -2.81 7.68
C ASN A 49 -7.30 -4.13 8.21
N ALA A 50 -8.19 -4.79 7.47
CA ALA A 50 -8.73 -6.10 7.85
C ALA A 50 -7.63 -7.17 7.98
N LEU A 51 -6.64 -7.17 7.08
CA LEU A 51 -5.45 -8.03 7.18
C LEU A 51 -4.64 -7.71 8.44
N PHE A 52 -4.41 -6.43 8.73
CA PHE A 52 -3.62 -5.98 9.88
C PHE A 52 -4.30 -6.30 11.21
N ILE A 53 -5.61 -6.14 11.32
CA ILE A 53 -6.39 -6.54 12.50
C ILE A 53 -6.20 -8.03 12.79
N ARG A 54 -6.23 -8.89 11.76
CA ARG A 54 -5.99 -10.34 11.92
C ARG A 54 -4.59 -10.68 12.43
N GLN A 55 -3.65 -9.76 12.26
CA GLN A 55 -2.25 -9.90 12.68
C GLN A 55 -1.97 -9.15 13.99
N ASP A 56 -3.02 -8.73 14.72
CA ASP A 56 -2.94 -7.97 15.98
C ASP A 56 -2.23 -6.60 15.84
N ILE A 57 -2.27 -6.01 14.64
CA ILE A 57 -1.71 -4.68 14.40
C ILE A 57 -2.75 -3.62 14.75
N ALA A 58 -2.34 -2.62 15.53
CA ALA A 58 -3.18 -1.50 15.95
C ALA A 58 -3.52 -0.55 14.78
N VAL A 59 -4.46 -0.96 13.91
CA VAL A 59 -4.86 -0.18 12.73
C VAL A 59 -5.40 1.21 13.06
N GLY A 60 -5.96 1.41 14.26
CA GLY A 60 -6.43 2.71 14.71
C GLY A 60 -5.30 3.73 14.96
N GLN A 61 -4.05 3.27 15.05
CA GLN A 61 -2.88 4.14 15.12
C GLN A 61 -2.23 4.38 13.74
N LEU A 62 -2.67 3.66 12.70
CA LEU A 62 -2.14 3.83 11.36
C LEU A 62 -2.67 5.13 10.74
N ILE A 63 -1.74 5.96 10.30
CA ILE A 63 -2.01 7.17 9.56
C ILE A 63 -1.89 6.84 8.08
N TRP A 64 -3.02 6.92 7.38
CA TRP A 64 -3.12 6.60 5.96
C TRP A 64 -3.11 7.86 5.10
N SER A 65 -2.27 7.85 4.07
CA SER A 65 -2.32 8.78 2.95
C SER A 65 -2.71 8.03 1.69
N LEU A 66 -3.78 8.47 1.01
CA LEU A 66 -4.26 7.87 -0.24
C LEU A 66 -3.98 8.84 -1.38
N GLU A 67 -3.17 8.41 -2.34
CA GLU A 67 -2.75 9.23 -3.47
C GLU A 67 -3.21 8.58 -4.79
N PRO A 68 -4.40 8.95 -5.30
CA PRO A 68 -4.91 8.50 -6.60
C PRO A 68 -4.18 9.24 -7.71
N GLN A 69 -2.93 8.87 -7.92
CA GLN A 69 -2.06 9.47 -8.93
C GLN A 69 -1.28 8.40 -9.67
N THR A 70 -1.00 8.68 -10.93
CA THR A 70 -0.15 7.83 -11.75
C THR A 70 1.21 7.70 -11.08
N VAL A 71 1.56 6.47 -10.69
CA VAL A 71 2.87 6.16 -10.12
C VAL A 71 3.92 6.54 -11.16
N PRO A 72 4.84 7.48 -10.89
CA PRO A 72 5.83 7.87 -11.88
C PRO A 72 6.66 6.64 -12.27
N VAL A 73 6.59 6.29 -13.56
CA VAL A 73 7.40 5.23 -14.16
C VAL A 73 8.85 5.71 -14.15
N SER A 74 9.58 5.38 -13.10
CA SER A 74 11.04 5.34 -13.18
C SER A 74 11.38 4.13 -14.05
N PHE A 75 11.82 4.37 -15.30
CA PHE A 75 12.17 3.38 -16.31
C PHE A 75 13.25 2.34 -15.88
N THR A 76 13.79 2.44 -14.66
CA THR A 76 14.80 1.54 -14.08
C THR A 76 14.30 0.70 -12.89
N ALA A 77 13.05 0.85 -12.44
CA ALA A 77 12.57 0.21 -11.21
C ALA A 77 11.29 -0.62 -11.39
N LYS A 78 11.24 -1.79 -10.73
CA LYS A 78 10.07 -2.68 -10.64
C LYS A 78 8.79 -1.89 -10.31
N ARG A 79 7.75 -2.09 -11.14
CA ARG A 79 6.50 -1.31 -11.12
C ARG A 79 5.63 -1.54 -9.89
N ARG A 80 5.67 -2.74 -9.29
CA ARG A 80 4.98 -3.08 -8.03
C ARG A 80 5.99 -3.24 -6.92
N ARG A 81 5.99 -2.33 -5.95
CA ARG A 81 6.91 -2.41 -4.80
C ARG A 81 6.23 -1.93 -3.52
N ILE A 82 6.39 -2.73 -2.48
CA ILE A 82 6.13 -2.30 -1.10
C ILE A 82 7.46 -1.81 -0.56
N VAL A 83 7.57 -0.51 -0.33
CA VAL A 83 8.81 0.12 0.13
C VAL A 83 8.66 0.43 1.61
N ARG A 84 9.53 -0.15 2.42
CA ARG A 84 9.72 0.28 3.81
C ARG A 84 10.82 1.33 3.77
N GLN A 85 10.50 2.58 4.09
CA GLN A 85 11.49 3.67 4.16
C GLN A 85 12.06 3.86 5.58
N TRP A 86 11.54 3.12 6.57
CA TRP A 86 12.14 3.07 7.90
C TRP A 86 13.12 1.90 8.02
N GLY A 87 14.42 2.22 8.12
CA GLY A 87 15.49 1.22 8.25
C GLY A 87 16.86 1.61 7.73
N ARG A 88 17.31 2.85 7.96
CA ARG A 88 18.72 3.22 7.89
C ARG A 88 19.01 4.29 8.93
N GLU A 89 19.15 3.84 10.17
CA GLU A 89 20.06 4.49 11.13
C GLU A 89 21.47 3.96 10.87
#